data_AF-A0A382A9Y8-F1
#
_entry.id   AF-A0A382A9Y8-F1
#
_cell.length_a   1.000
_cell.length_b   1.000
_cell.length_c   1.000
_cell.angle_alpha   90.00
_cell.angle_beta   90.00
_cell.angle_gamma   90.00
#
_symmetry.space_group_name_H-M   'P 1'
#
loop_
_entity.id
_entity.type
_entity.pdbx_description
1 polymer ?
#
loop_
_entity_poly.entity_id
_entity_poly.type
_entity_poly.pdbx_seq_one_letter_code
_entity_poly.pdbx_strand_id
1 'polypeptide(L)'
;MTLLIAVPIFSAMTQSLFIAHKQVVTVSETCDPFGCKKETSVDAEATANLREKEPLGLFNGFATYTNRNHLATTEITASWNNAAGLKDFFSQIMNLPFYKALAFTITYTFVVTPFVIILGFLIALGVNSLASWVKGPTIFFSLLPMIVTPLIGSLI
;
A
#
# COMPACT_ATOMS: atom_id res chain seq x y z
N MET A 1 -24.65 -10.85 -14.06
CA MET A 1 -23.24 -11.05 -13.67
C MET A 1 -22.35 -9.89 -14.12
N THR A 2 -22.32 -9.55 -15.42
CA THR A 2 -21.54 -8.42 -15.96
C THR A 2 -21.86 -7.09 -15.31
N LEU A 3 -23.12 -6.77 -15.05
CA LEU A 3 -23.53 -5.51 -14.41
C LEU A 3 -23.01 -5.38 -12.95
N LEU A 4 -22.97 -6.50 -12.21
CA LEU A 4 -22.46 -6.54 -10.83
C LEU A 4 -20.94 -6.43 -10.74
N ILE A 5 -20.21 -6.70 -11.83
CA ILE A 5 -18.75 -6.59 -11.91
C ILE A 5 -18.36 -5.23 -12.51
N ALA A 6 -19.04 -4.81 -13.57
CA ALA A 6 -18.74 -3.57 -14.29
C ALA A 6 -19.01 -2.32 -13.44
N VAL A 7 -20.11 -2.30 -12.67
CA VAL A 7 -20.47 -1.12 -11.86
C VAL A 7 -19.43 -0.83 -10.77
N PRO A 8 -18.98 -1.79 -9.93
CA PRO A 8 -17.92 -1.53 -8.97
C PRO A 8 -16.59 -1.11 -9.60
N ILE A 9 -16.21 -1.72 -10.73
CA ILE A 9 -14.97 -1.36 -11.43
C ILE A 9 -15.06 0.08 -11.92
N PHE A 10 -16.15 0.45 -12.60
CA PHE A 10 -16.32 1.81 -13.10
C PHE A 10 -16.34 2.83 -11.95
N SER A 11 -17.01 2.51 -10.85
CA SER A 11 -17.00 3.33 -9.63
C SER A 11 -15.57 3.56 -9.12
N ALA A 12 -14.80 2.48 -8.93
CA ALA A 12 -13.41 2.57 -8.47
C ALA A 12 -12.51 3.36 -9.46
N MET A 13 -12.72 3.18 -10.77
CA MET A 13 -12.00 3.94 -11.80
C MET A 13 -12.28 5.44 -11.68
N THR A 14 -13.55 5.84 -11.54
CA THR A 14 -13.88 7.27 -11.38
C THR A 14 -13.29 7.84 -10.10
N GLN A 15 -13.41 7.14 -8.97
CA GLN A 15 -12.85 7.55 -7.67
C GLN A 15 -11.33 7.69 -7.69
N SER A 16 -10.63 6.86 -8.45
CA SER A 16 -9.16 6.91 -8.54
C SER A 16 -8.60 8.20 -9.18
N LEU A 17 -9.44 8.97 -9.88
CA LEU A 17 -9.08 10.28 -10.46
C LEU A 17 -9.19 11.43 -9.45
N PHE A 18 -9.79 11.18 -8.29
CA PHE A 18 -9.94 12.17 -7.23
C PHE A 18 -8.97 11.90 -6.08
N ILE A 19 -8.53 12.98 -5.42
CA ILE A 19 -7.67 12.93 -4.25
C ILE A 19 -8.43 13.52 -3.06
N ALA A 20 -8.15 13.01 -1.86
CA ALA A 20 -8.68 13.58 -0.62
C ALA A 20 -8.34 15.07 -0.48
N HIS A 21 -9.29 15.84 0.06
CA HIS A 21 -9.07 17.25 0.40
C HIS A 21 -7.88 17.39 1.35
N LYS A 22 -7.02 18.39 1.10
CA LYS A 22 -5.95 18.74 2.03
C LYS A 22 -6.59 19.21 3.33
N GLN A 23 -6.11 18.69 4.46
CA GLN A 23 -6.56 19.11 5.78
C GLN A 23 -6.26 20.61 5.96
N VAL A 24 -7.25 21.36 6.43
CA VAL A 24 -7.10 22.79 6.70
C VAL A 24 -6.30 22.92 8.00
N VAL A 25 -5.05 23.37 7.89
CA VAL A 25 -4.19 23.59 9.05
C VAL A 25 -4.35 25.03 9.48
N THR A 26 -4.84 25.24 10.71
CA THR A 26 -4.92 26.57 11.33
C THR A 26 -3.81 26.70 12.36
N VAL A 27 -3.15 27.85 12.39
CA VAL A 27 -2.12 28.14 13.40
C VAL A 27 -2.83 28.63 14.64
N SER A 28 -3.04 27.76 15.62
CA SER A 28 -3.62 28.11 16.92
C SER A 28 -2.50 28.43 17.90
N GLU A 29 -2.61 29.54 18.63
CA GLU A 29 -1.70 29.83 19.74
C GLU A 29 -2.19 29.11 20.99
N THR A 30 -1.42 28.11 21.44
CA THR A 30 -1.64 27.44 22.72
C THR A 30 -0.82 28.18 23.78
N CYS A 31 -1.51 28.81 24.74
CA CYS A 31 -0.87 29.52 25.84
C CYS A 31 -0.82 28.66 27.10
N ASP A 32 0.39 28.31 27.51
CA ASP A 32 0.67 27.70 28.82
C ASP A 32 0.99 28.80 29.86
N PRO A 33 0.98 28.50 31.17
CA PRO A 33 1.36 29.44 32.23
C PRO A 33 2.78 30.04 32.12
N PHE A 34 3.61 29.51 31.21
CA PHE A 34 4.99 29.93 30.95
C PHE A 34 5.19 30.61 29.58
N GLY A 35 4.10 30.90 28.84
CA GLY A 35 4.14 31.64 27.57
C GLY A 35 3.33 30.98 26.45
N CYS A 36 3.01 31.76 25.42
CA CYS A 36 2.27 31.29 24.25
C CYS A 36 3.20 30.70 23.19
N LYS A 37 2.89 29.49 22.74
CA LYS A 37 3.57 28.82 21.62
C LYS A 37 2.59 28.68 20.45
N LYS A 38 3.08 28.93 19.24
CA LYS A 38 2.31 28.71 18.01
C LYS A 38 2.35 27.22 17.70
N GLU A 39 1.20 26.55 17.78
CA GLU A 39 1.05 25.16 17.37
C GLU A 39 0.16 25.10 16.13
N THR A 40 0.62 24.40 15.10
CA THR A 40 -0.17 24.12 13.91
C THR A 40 -1.17 23.02 14.26
N SER A 41 -2.44 23.39 14.43
CA SER A 41 -3.52 22.45 14.70
C SER A 41 -4.34 22.22 13.43
N VAL A 42 -4.87 21.02 13.27
CA VAL A 42 -5.73 20.69 12.13
C VAL A 42 -7.16 21.09 12.49
N ASP A 43 -7.75 21.99 11.71
CA ASP A 43 -9.14 22.38 11.86
C ASP A 43 -10.06 21.29 11.29
N ALA A 44 -10.55 20.45 12.19
CA ALA A 44 -11.43 19.35 11.86
C ALA A 44 -12.79 19.82 11.32
N GLU A 45 -13.28 20.98 11.78
CA GLU A 45 -14.60 21.52 11.40
C GLU A 45 -14.58 22.15 10.01
N ALA A 46 -13.53 22.92 9.70
CA ALA A 46 -13.32 23.45 8.35
C ALA A 46 -13.07 22.32 7.34
N THR A 47 -12.33 21.28 7.72
CA THR A 47 -12.08 20.12 6.87
C THR A 47 -13.35 19.28 6.66
N ALA A 48 -14.21 19.15 7.68
CA ALA A 48 -15.50 18.46 7.56
C ALA A 48 -16.45 19.18 6.61
N ASN A 49 -16.58 20.50 6.73
CA ASN A 49 -17.40 21.32 5.83
C ASN A 49 -16.96 21.23 4.36
N LEU A 50 -15.65 21.11 4.09
CA LEU A 50 -15.15 20.90 2.73
C LEU A 50 -15.49 19.51 2.18
N ARG A 51 -15.45 18.47 3.02
CA ARG A 51 -15.82 17.10 2.64
C ARG A 51 -17.32 16.95 2.38
N GLU A 52 -18.17 17.69 3.07
CA GLU A 52 -19.61 17.69 2.81
C GLU A 52 -19.96 18.38 1.48
N LYS A 53 -19.28 19.48 1.16
CA LYS A 53 -19.53 20.23 -0.08
C LYS A 53 -19.03 19.50 -1.33
N GLU A 54 -17.89 18.82 -1.23
CA GLU A 54 -17.28 18.08 -2.33
C GLU A 54 -16.91 16.65 -1.89
N PRO A 55 -17.88 15.72 -1.85
CA PRO A 55 -17.69 14.39 -1.26
C PRO A 55 -16.73 13.49 -2.06
N LEU A 56 -16.55 13.76 -3.35
CA LEU A 56 -15.64 13.01 -4.20
C LEU A 56 -14.17 13.46 -4.04
N GLY A 57 -13.90 14.60 -3.40
CA GLY A 57 -12.55 15.16 -3.27
C GLY A 57 -12.15 16.05 -4.45
N LEU A 58 -10.86 16.35 -4.54
CA LEU A 58 -10.29 17.20 -5.59
C LEU A 58 -10.01 16.37 -6.84
N PHE A 59 -10.52 16.79 -7.98
CA PHE A 59 -10.21 16.14 -9.26
C PHE A 59 -8.76 16.42 -9.66
N ASN A 60 -7.93 15.37 -9.71
CA ASN A 60 -6.52 15.47 -10.10
C ASN A 60 -6.21 14.64 -11.37
N GLY A 61 -7.19 13.90 -11.88
CA GLY A 61 -7.08 13.15 -13.13
C GLY A 61 -5.92 12.16 -13.12
N PHE A 62 -5.17 12.12 -14.22
CA PHE A 62 -4.00 11.25 -14.35
C PHE A 62 -2.77 11.72 -13.56
N ALA A 63 -2.75 12.97 -13.08
CA ALA A 63 -1.63 13.49 -12.31
C ALA A 63 -1.45 12.76 -10.97
N THR A 64 -2.49 12.07 -10.49
CA THR A 64 -2.43 11.20 -9.31
C THR A 64 -1.39 10.09 -9.49
N TYR A 65 -1.35 9.48 -10.68
CA TYR A 65 -0.46 8.37 -10.98
C TYR A 65 0.97 8.81 -11.27
N THR A 66 1.17 10.01 -11.81
CA THR A 66 2.49 10.52 -12.17
C THR A 66 3.19 11.25 -11.02
N ASN A 67 2.52 11.43 -9.88
CA ASN A 67 3.08 12.14 -8.74
C ASN A 67 4.29 11.41 -8.12
N ARG A 68 5.02 12.13 -7.25
CA ARG A 68 6.22 11.65 -6.56
C ARG A 68 6.02 10.36 -5.73
N ASN A 69 4.81 10.15 -5.23
CA ASN A 69 4.49 8.98 -4.40
C ASN A 69 4.14 7.74 -5.23
N HIS A 70 3.82 7.92 -6.52
CA HIS A 70 3.48 6.87 -7.47
C HIS A 70 4.58 6.76 -8.54
N LEU A 71 4.25 6.86 -9.82
CA LEU A 71 5.20 6.64 -10.92
C LEU A 71 6.34 7.66 -10.98
N ALA A 72 6.22 8.80 -10.29
CA ALA A 72 7.31 9.78 -10.12
C ALA A 72 8.07 10.13 -11.41
N THR A 73 7.34 10.24 -12.53
CA THR A 73 7.92 10.38 -13.88
C THR A 73 8.89 11.56 -14.02
N THR A 74 8.59 12.67 -13.35
CA THR A 74 9.45 13.87 -13.30
C THR A 74 10.75 13.60 -12.55
N GLU A 75 10.68 12.93 -11.40
CA GLU A 75 11.83 12.59 -10.57
C GLU A 75 12.74 11.57 -11.25
N ILE A 76 12.17 10.61 -11.99
CA ILE A 76 12.95 9.64 -12.76
C ILE A 76 13.70 10.35 -13.89
N THR A 77 13.02 11.25 -14.60
CA THR A 77 13.64 12.03 -15.68
C THR A 77 14.75 12.93 -15.13
N ALA A 78 14.51 13.57 -13.99
CA ALA A 78 15.51 14.36 -13.29
C ALA A 78 16.69 13.50 -12.81
N SER A 79 16.43 12.32 -12.25
CA SER A 79 17.47 11.38 -11.81
C SER A 79 18.29 10.88 -12.99
N TRP A 80 17.66 10.61 -14.14
CA TRP A 80 18.37 10.17 -15.35
C TRP A 80 19.31 11.25 -15.88
N ASN A 81 18.85 12.51 -15.94
CA ASN A 81 19.64 13.62 -16.46
C ASN A 81 20.79 14.04 -15.54
N ASN A 82 20.67 13.82 -14.22
CA ASN A 82 21.68 14.22 -13.23
C ASN A 82 22.59 13.06 -12.78
N ALA A 83 22.28 11.81 -13.15
CA ALA A 83 23.07 10.67 -12.70
C ALA A 83 24.45 10.65 -13.33
N ALA A 84 25.48 10.50 -12.50
CA ALA A 84 26.86 10.33 -12.95
C ALA A 84 27.14 8.92 -13.53
N GLY A 85 26.18 8.00 -13.41
CA GLY A 85 26.25 6.65 -13.96
C GLY A 85 25.10 5.75 -13.49
N LEU A 86 25.08 4.49 -13.96
CA LEU A 86 23.99 3.55 -13.68
C LEU A 86 23.79 3.28 -12.17
N LYS A 87 24.88 3.14 -11.41
CA LYS A 87 24.80 2.90 -9.96
C LYS A 87 24.15 4.08 -9.21
N ASP A 88 24.50 5.30 -9.60
CA ASP A 88 23.97 6.53 -9.00
C ASP A 88 22.48 6.69 -9.34
N PHE A 89 22.11 6.46 -10.60
CA PHE A 89 20.71 6.42 -11.03
C PHE A 89 19.86 5.42 -10.23
N PHE A 90 20.34 4.18 -10.05
CA PHE A 90 19.64 3.17 -9.26
C PHE A 90 19.51 3.58 -7.78
N SER A 91 20.53 4.20 -7.19
CA SER A 91 20.47 4.72 -5.82
C SER A 91 19.41 5.82 -5.68
N GLN A 92 19.29 6.71 -6.66
CA GLN A 92 18.30 7.79 -6.67
C GLN A 92 16.87 7.26 -6.84
N ILE A 93 16.66 6.29 -7.74
CA ILE A 93 15.36 5.60 -7.88
C ILE A 93 14.96 4.89 -6.60
N MET A 94 15.89 4.22 -5.93
CA MET A 94 15.59 3.49 -4.68
C MET A 94 15.23 4.40 -3.50
N ASN A 95 15.44 5.71 -3.61
CA ASN A 95 14.94 6.69 -2.65
C ASN A 95 13.46 7.06 -2.88
N LEU A 96 12.88 6.73 -4.03
CA LEU A 96 11.48 6.97 -4.31
C LEU A 96 10.60 5.88 -3.66
N PRO A 97 9.51 6.25 -2.98
CA PRO A 97 8.72 5.33 -2.16
C PRO A 97 8.12 4.18 -2.96
N PHE A 98 7.58 4.45 -4.16
CA PHE A 98 7.00 3.44 -5.03
C PHE A 98 8.02 2.39 -5.46
N TYR A 99 9.18 2.83 -5.97
CA TYR A 99 10.23 1.94 -6.46
C TYR A 99 10.86 1.11 -5.33
N LYS A 100 11.00 1.72 -4.15
CA LYS A 100 11.43 1.00 -2.95
C LYS A 100 10.46 -0.10 -2.56
N ALA A 101 9.16 0.18 -2.54
CA ALA A 101 8.13 -0.80 -2.26
C ALA A 101 8.08 -1.90 -3.33
N LEU A 102 8.19 -1.54 -4.61
CA LEU A 102 8.23 -2.48 -5.72
C LEU A 102 9.43 -3.44 -5.63
N ALA A 103 10.63 -2.90 -5.37
CA ALA A 103 11.83 -3.71 -5.21
C ALA A 103 11.71 -4.66 -4.01
N PHE A 104 11.14 -4.21 -2.89
CA PHE A 104 10.84 -5.07 -1.75
C PHE A 104 9.89 -6.20 -2.14
N THR A 105 8.78 -5.91 -2.81
CA THR A 105 7.79 -6.92 -3.24
C THR A 105 8.42 -7.93 -4.19
N ILE A 106 9.15 -7.48 -5.20
CA ILE A 106 9.84 -8.35 -6.16
C ILE A 106 10.83 -9.26 -5.43
N THR A 107 11.67 -8.70 -4.56
CA THR A 107 12.65 -9.47 -3.78
C THR A 107 11.97 -10.48 -2.88
N TYR A 108 10.92 -10.06 -2.17
CA TYR A 108 10.12 -10.92 -1.31
C TYR A 108 9.54 -12.08 -2.11
N THR A 109 8.93 -11.83 -3.28
CA THR A 109 8.41 -12.90 -4.15
C THR A 109 9.51 -13.84 -4.61
N PHE A 110 10.62 -13.32 -5.15
CA PHE A 110 11.70 -14.17 -5.66
C PHE A 110 12.39 -15.01 -4.57
N VAL A 111 12.44 -14.51 -3.34
CA VAL A 111 13.06 -15.23 -2.22
C VAL A 111 12.05 -16.18 -1.58
N VAL A 112 10.87 -15.69 -1.19
CA VAL A 112 9.92 -16.46 -0.38
C VAL A 112 9.20 -17.53 -1.19
N THR A 113 8.82 -17.25 -2.44
CA THR A 113 8.10 -18.22 -3.29
C THR A 113 8.83 -19.56 -3.45
N PRO A 114 10.14 -19.63 -3.79
CA PRO A 114 10.81 -20.92 -3.90
C PRO A 114 10.87 -21.67 -2.55
N PHE A 115 11.07 -20.98 -1.43
CA PHE A 115 11.03 -21.62 -0.10
C PHE A 115 9.66 -22.22 0.20
N VAL A 116 8.58 -21.49 -0.08
CA VAL A 116 7.20 -21.97 0.12
C VAL A 116 6.91 -23.18 -0.76
N ILE A 117 7.37 -23.18 -2.03
CA ILE A 117 7.20 -24.32 -2.94
C ILE A 117 7.94 -25.55 -2.40
N ILE A 118 9.21 -25.40 -2.02
CA ILE A 118 10.01 -26.52 -1.50
C ILE A 118 9.40 -27.08 -0.22
N LEU A 119 9.06 -26.21 0.74
CA LEU A 119 8.47 -26.63 2.01
C LEU A 119 7.10 -27.29 1.81
N GLY A 120 6.25 -26.69 0.98
CA GLY A 120 4.93 -27.24 0.64
C GLY A 120 5.04 -28.62 -0.02
N PHE A 121 6.02 -28.81 -0.90
CA PHE A 121 6.29 -30.09 -1.54
C PHE A 121 6.75 -31.16 -0.54
N LEU A 122 7.67 -30.82 0.37
CA LEU A 122 8.14 -31.73 1.43
C LEU A 122 7.00 -32.17 2.35
N ILE A 123 6.14 -31.22 2.75
CA ILE A 123 4.94 -31.52 3.55
C ILE A 123 4.00 -32.45 2.78
N ALA A 124 3.76 -32.18 1.49
CA ALA A 124 2.89 -33.02 0.66
C ALA A 124 3.40 -34.47 0.56
N LEU A 125 4.70 -34.67 0.37
CA LEU A 125 5.31 -36.00 0.38
C LEU A 125 5.18 -36.69 1.74
N GLY A 126 5.46 -35.96 2.83
CA GLY A 126 5.33 -36.49 4.20
C GLY A 126 3.91 -36.96 4.49
N VAL A 127 2.91 -36.12 4.19
CA VAL A 127 1.48 -36.45 4.36
C VAL A 127 1.08 -37.66 3.49
N ASN A 128 1.61 -37.79 2.29
CA ASN A 128 1.28 -38.92 1.42
C ASN A 128 1.76 -40.28 2.01
N SER A 129 2.87 -40.28 2.75
CA SER A 129 3.43 -41.45 3.41
C SER A 129 2.74 -41.83 4.74
N LEU A 130 1.84 -40.99 5.27
CA LEU A 130 1.16 -41.23 6.54
C LEU A 130 0.05 -42.30 6.42
N ALA A 131 -0.33 -42.92 7.54
CA ALA A 131 -1.48 -43.82 7.58
C ALA A 131 -2.79 -43.09 7.26
N SER A 132 -3.73 -43.74 6.57
CA SER A 132 -4.94 -43.11 6.03
C SER A 132 -5.78 -42.35 7.07
N TRP A 133 -5.81 -42.83 8.32
CA TRP A 133 -6.60 -42.23 9.40
C TRP A 133 -6.03 -40.91 9.95
N VAL A 134 -4.72 -40.64 9.78
CA VAL A 134 -4.07 -39.39 10.23
C VAL A 134 -3.89 -38.36 9.12
N LYS A 135 -4.06 -38.74 7.85
CA LYS A 135 -3.88 -37.83 6.70
C LYS A 135 -4.77 -36.59 6.77
N GLY A 136 -6.05 -36.76 7.05
CA GLY A 136 -7.03 -35.66 7.11
C GLY A 136 -6.67 -34.59 8.13
N PRO A 137 -6.45 -34.95 9.41
CA PRO A 137 -6.00 -34.01 10.44
C PRO A 137 -4.68 -33.30 10.07
N THR A 138 -3.68 -34.02 9.56
CA THR A 138 -2.38 -33.41 9.22
C THR A 138 -2.50 -32.39 8.08
N ILE A 139 -3.30 -32.66 7.05
CA ILE A 139 -3.57 -31.70 5.96
C ILE A 139 -4.21 -30.43 6.54
N PHE A 140 -5.22 -30.58 7.38
CA PHE A 140 -5.92 -29.44 7.97
C PHE A 140 -4.96 -28.53 8.76
N PHE A 141 -4.15 -29.12 9.65
CA PHE A 141 -3.16 -28.34 10.43
C PHE A 141 -2.10 -27.68 9.55
N SER A 142 -1.68 -28.33 8.46
CA SER A 142 -0.70 -27.74 7.54
C SER A 142 -1.24 -26.54 6.75
N LEU A 143 -2.55 -26.47 6.51
CA LEU A 143 -3.20 -25.39 5.74
C LEU A 143 -3.67 -24.22 6.62
N LEU A 144 -3.86 -24.43 7.92
CA LEU A 144 -4.30 -23.39 8.86
C LEU A 144 -3.52 -22.06 8.76
N PRO A 145 -2.17 -22.05 8.66
CA PRO A 145 -1.41 -20.80 8.57
C PRO A 145 -1.79 -19.93 7.37
N MET A 146 -2.19 -20.54 6.25
CA MET A 146 -2.59 -19.85 5.03
C MET A 146 -3.96 -19.17 5.15
N ILE A 147 -4.80 -19.61 6.10
CA ILE A 147 -6.14 -19.06 6.33
C ILE A 147 -6.11 -18.00 7.43
N VAL A 148 -5.34 -18.23 8.48
CA VAL A 148 -5.34 -17.37 9.68
C VAL A 148 -4.54 -16.10 9.48
N THR A 149 -3.40 -16.16 8.78
CA THR A 149 -2.52 -14.99 8.64
C THR A 149 -3.14 -13.81 7.90
N PRO A 150 -3.90 -13.97 6.79
CA PRO A 150 -4.56 -12.83 6.14
C PRO A 150 -5.70 -12.24 6.99
N LEU A 151 -6.40 -13.07 7.76
CA LEU A 151 -7.51 -12.63 8.62
C LEU A 151 -7.02 -11.74 9.77
N ILE A 152 -5.96 -12.17 10.48
CA ILE A 152 -5.36 -11.36 11.55
C ILE A 152 -4.77 -10.07 10.98
N GLY A 153 -4.12 -10.15 9.81
CA GLY A 153 -3.58 -8.97 9.12
C GLY A 153 -4.65 -7.96 8.69
N SER A 154 -5.90 -8.39 8.47
CA SER A 154 -7.02 -7.49 8.16
C SER A 154 -7.70 -6.87 9.38
N LEU A 155 -7.43 -7.38 10.60
CA LEU A 155 -8.02 -6.91 11.85
C LEU A 155 -7.19 -5.82 12.55
N ILE A 156 -5.96 -5.60 12.10
CA ILE A 156 -5.00 -4.59 12.58
C ILE A 156 -4.94 -3.43 11.58
#